data_AF-A0A9D2ZVA5-F1
#
_entry.id   AF-A0A9D2ZVA5-F1
#
_cell.length_a   1.000
_cell.length_b   1.000
_cell.length_c   1.000
_cell.angle_alpha   90.00
_cell.angle_beta   90.00
_cell.angle_gamma   90.00
#
_symmetry.space_group_name_H-M   'P 1'
#
loop_
_entity.id
_entity.type
_entity.pdbx_description
1 polymer ?
#
loop_
_entity_poly.entity_id
_entity_poly.type
_entity_poly.pdbx_seq_one_letter_code
_entity_poly.pdbx_strand_id
1 'polypeptide(L)'
;MTRQLMTAVCLIAAIITAHAQDADTRIGTMMGENRWFDLAQELDDTPPDSVTPLLHDMATAMTHHYFNRPDSACAALGRLLAGHQDALGATNTLSLATLMGIDLARAGHYGEAAGLIRSLNDQLTAQGADSTVTAAYTTMARQYSTLADNGPVCRPLHPAATYRIPMTEYDTMHTATGKASGGHFITMDGHINGHAATLVFDTGAGVNTITSRQADEYGLRRLETTIPMQGIGLQQGRYAMADTLRIGGMAWADVPFLIVDIST
;
A
#
# COMPACT_ATOMS: atom_id res chain seq x y z
N MET A 1 -16.54 -55.90 -6.84
CA MET A 1 -16.62 -54.67 -6.01
C MET A 1 -15.45 -53.72 -6.25
N THR A 2 -14.20 -54.17 -6.39
CA THR A 2 -13.00 -53.33 -6.57
C THR A 2 -12.98 -52.46 -7.84
N ARG A 3 -13.47 -52.97 -8.99
CA ARG A 3 -13.55 -52.18 -10.24
C ARG A 3 -14.55 -51.02 -10.17
N GLN A 4 -15.74 -51.25 -9.60
CA GLN A 4 -16.76 -50.19 -9.45
C GLN A 4 -16.34 -49.12 -8.44
N LEU A 5 -15.57 -49.49 -7.39
CA LEU A 5 -14.99 -48.54 -6.46
C LEU A 5 -13.92 -47.65 -7.13
N MET A 6 -13.03 -48.23 -7.95
CA MET A 6 -12.02 -47.47 -8.72
C MET A 6 -12.67 -46.49 -9.72
N THR A 7 -13.73 -46.90 -10.42
CA THR A 7 -14.41 -46.01 -11.38
C THR A 7 -15.13 -44.85 -10.67
N ALA A 8 -15.75 -45.11 -9.52
CA ALA A 8 -16.37 -44.05 -8.71
C ALA A 8 -15.34 -43.05 -8.16
N VAL A 9 -14.18 -43.55 -7.69
CA VAL A 9 -13.08 -42.69 -7.21
C VAL A 9 -12.50 -41.84 -8.35
N CYS A 10 -12.31 -42.40 -9.55
CA CYS A 10 -11.85 -41.63 -10.72
C CYS A 10 -12.85 -40.58 -11.19
N LEU A 11 -14.17 -40.84 -11.13
CA LEU A 11 -15.19 -39.85 -11.46
C LEU A 11 -15.24 -38.71 -10.45
N ILE A 12 -15.15 -39.03 -9.16
CA ILE A 12 -15.11 -38.02 -8.10
C ILE A 12 -13.85 -37.16 -8.24
N ALA A 13 -12.69 -37.77 -8.51
CA ALA A 13 -11.45 -37.04 -8.78
C ALA A 13 -11.57 -36.14 -10.03
N ALA A 14 -12.19 -36.62 -11.11
CA ALA A 14 -12.39 -35.84 -12.33
C ALA A 14 -13.35 -34.65 -12.15
N ILE A 15 -14.42 -34.84 -11.37
CA ILE A 15 -15.40 -33.78 -11.04
C ILE A 15 -14.74 -32.72 -10.14
N ILE A 16 -13.94 -33.13 -9.15
CA ILE A 16 -13.17 -32.21 -8.29
C ILE A 16 -12.17 -31.40 -9.14
N THR A 17 -11.45 -32.03 -10.08
CA THR A 17 -10.52 -31.30 -10.95
C THR A 17 -11.21 -30.34 -11.94
N ALA A 18 -12.43 -30.67 -12.40
CA ALA A 18 -13.19 -29.81 -13.31
C ALA A 18 -13.77 -28.58 -12.58
N HIS A 19 -14.27 -28.73 -11.35
CA HIS A 19 -14.67 -27.60 -10.51
C HIS A 19 -13.48 -26.74 -10.09
N ALA A 20 -12.31 -27.34 -9.87
CA ALA A 20 -11.11 -26.59 -9.52
C ALA A 20 -10.55 -25.77 -10.69
N GLN A 21 -10.62 -26.28 -11.93
CA GLN A 21 -10.27 -25.50 -13.12
C GLN A 21 -11.21 -24.30 -13.33
N ASP A 22 -12.47 -24.42 -12.92
CA ASP A 22 -13.43 -23.32 -12.96
C ASP A 22 -13.10 -22.25 -11.91
N ALA A 23 -12.83 -22.65 -10.65
CA ALA A 23 -12.41 -21.74 -9.59
C ALA A 23 -11.07 -21.05 -9.88
N ASP A 24 -10.05 -21.81 -10.31
CA ASP A 24 -8.74 -21.28 -10.69
C ASP A 24 -8.86 -20.27 -11.83
N THR A 25 -9.71 -20.54 -12.82
CA THR A 25 -9.91 -19.62 -13.94
C THR A 25 -10.57 -18.33 -13.48
N ARG A 26 -11.64 -18.40 -12.68
CA ARG A 26 -12.33 -17.19 -12.16
C ARG A 26 -11.40 -16.32 -11.32
N ILE A 27 -10.69 -16.92 -10.35
CA ILE A 27 -9.73 -16.22 -9.48
C ILE A 27 -8.60 -15.62 -10.32
N GLY A 28 -8.02 -16.40 -11.23
CA GLY A 28 -6.95 -15.94 -12.12
C GLY A 28 -7.39 -14.76 -13.00
N THR A 29 -8.60 -14.79 -13.55
CA THR A 29 -9.18 -13.67 -14.32
C THR A 29 -9.37 -12.43 -13.45
N MET A 30 -9.98 -12.56 -12.27
CA MET A 30 -10.18 -11.43 -11.36
C MET A 30 -8.86 -10.78 -10.96
N MET A 31 -7.83 -11.59 -10.69
CA MET A 31 -6.48 -11.07 -10.43
C MET A 31 -5.88 -10.36 -11.63
N GLY A 32 -5.95 -10.95 -12.83
CA GLY A 32 -5.42 -10.35 -14.05
C GLY A 32 -6.11 -9.04 -14.46
N GLU A 33 -7.39 -8.89 -14.10
CA GLU A 33 -8.20 -7.69 -14.35
C GLU A 33 -8.18 -6.68 -13.19
N ASN A 34 -7.42 -6.94 -12.13
CA ASN A 34 -7.36 -6.12 -10.92
C ASN A 34 -8.73 -5.93 -10.22
N ARG A 35 -9.62 -6.92 -10.31
CA ARG A 35 -10.97 -6.89 -9.73
C ARG A 35 -10.94 -7.29 -8.25
N TRP A 36 -10.23 -6.52 -7.43
CA TRP A 36 -9.90 -6.88 -6.04
C TRP A 36 -11.11 -7.09 -5.12
N PHE A 37 -12.18 -6.32 -5.31
CA PHE A 37 -13.42 -6.51 -4.54
C PHE A 37 -14.12 -7.82 -4.90
N ASP A 38 -14.25 -8.11 -6.19
CA ASP A 38 -14.83 -9.37 -6.66
C ASP A 38 -13.97 -10.56 -6.24
N LEU A 39 -12.63 -10.41 -6.31
CA LEU A 39 -11.69 -11.42 -5.85
C LEU A 39 -11.85 -11.73 -4.37
N ALA A 40 -12.00 -10.71 -3.52
CA ALA A 40 -12.20 -10.89 -2.09
C ALA A 40 -13.49 -11.67 -1.81
N GLN A 41 -14.58 -11.35 -2.52
CA GLN A 41 -15.84 -12.06 -2.40
C GLN A 41 -15.74 -13.51 -2.91
N GLU A 42 -15.10 -13.71 -4.07
CA GLU A 42 -14.90 -15.06 -4.64
C GLU A 42 -14.10 -15.95 -3.70
N LEU A 43 -13.07 -15.41 -3.02
CA LEU A 43 -12.28 -16.15 -2.03
C LEU A 43 -13.10 -16.54 -0.79
N ASP A 44 -14.03 -15.69 -0.35
CA ASP A 44 -14.91 -16.00 0.79
C ASP A 44 -15.93 -17.11 0.45
N ASP A 45 -16.41 -17.15 -0.79
CA ASP A 45 -17.43 -18.10 -1.26
C ASP A 45 -16.84 -19.43 -1.77
N THR A 46 -15.56 -19.46 -2.12
CA THR A 46 -14.90 -20.62 -2.74
C THR A 46 -14.24 -21.54 -1.69
N PRO A 47 -14.54 -22.85 -1.66
CA PRO A 47 -13.84 -23.80 -0.79
C PRO A 47 -12.32 -23.79 -1.06
N PRO A 48 -11.44 -23.65 -0.06
CA PRO A 48 -9.99 -23.54 -0.27
C PRO A 48 -9.37 -24.71 -1.04
N ASP A 49 -9.93 -25.91 -0.86
CA ASP A 49 -9.54 -27.17 -1.50
C ASP A 49 -10.01 -27.28 -2.97
N SER A 50 -10.76 -26.30 -3.46
CA SER A 50 -11.14 -26.19 -4.88
C SER A 50 -10.23 -25.27 -5.69
N VAL A 51 -9.21 -24.66 -5.09
CA VAL A 51 -8.27 -23.77 -5.78
C VAL A 51 -6.87 -24.35 -5.64
N THR A 52 -6.04 -24.22 -6.69
CA THR A 52 -4.63 -24.62 -6.59
C THR A 52 -3.96 -23.83 -5.45
N PRO A 53 -3.22 -24.47 -4.52
CA PRO A 53 -2.67 -23.79 -3.33
C PRO A 53 -1.86 -22.53 -3.64
N LEU A 54 -1.05 -22.58 -4.70
CA LEU A 54 -0.29 -21.41 -5.16
C LEU A 54 -1.19 -20.24 -5.54
N LEU A 55 -2.25 -20.49 -6.31
CA LEU A 55 -3.17 -19.45 -6.76
C LEU A 55 -3.99 -18.89 -5.60
N HIS A 56 -4.47 -19.75 -4.70
CA HIS A 56 -5.16 -19.33 -3.49
C HIS A 56 -4.28 -18.42 -2.62
N ASP A 57 -3.02 -18.80 -2.38
CA ASP A 57 -2.10 -18.00 -1.57
C ASP A 57 -1.76 -16.67 -2.25
N MET A 58 -1.54 -16.68 -3.57
CA MET A 58 -1.32 -15.44 -4.35
C MET A 58 -2.53 -14.52 -4.27
N ALA A 59 -3.74 -15.04 -4.50
CA ALA A 59 -4.98 -14.28 -4.43
C ALA A 59 -5.21 -13.68 -3.03
N THR A 60 -4.97 -14.47 -1.98
CA THR A 60 -5.06 -14.02 -0.58
C THR A 60 -4.08 -12.90 -0.29
N ALA A 61 -2.81 -13.05 -0.71
CA ALA A 61 -1.78 -12.02 -0.51
C ALA A 61 -2.14 -10.71 -1.22
N MET A 62 -2.59 -10.78 -2.48
CA MET A 62 -3.01 -9.60 -3.24
C MET A 62 -4.21 -8.91 -2.61
N THR A 63 -5.22 -9.68 -2.18
CA THR A 63 -6.38 -9.11 -1.49
C THR A 63 -5.97 -8.39 -0.21
N HIS A 64 -5.11 -8.97 0.63
CA HIS A 64 -4.60 -8.28 1.81
C HIS A 64 -3.84 -6.98 1.47
N HIS A 65 -2.99 -7.00 0.45
CA HIS A 65 -2.23 -5.84 -0.02
C HIS A 65 -3.16 -4.70 -0.46
N TYR A 66 -4.10 -4.97 -1.38
CA TYR A 66 -4.96 -3.95 -1.97
C TYR A 66 -6.03 -3.43 -1.01
N PHE A 67 -6.41 -4.21 0.01
CA PHE A 67 -7.31 -3.77 1.08
C PHE A 67 -6.58 -3.11 2.27
N ASN A 68 -5.29 -2.78 2.10
CA ASN A 68 -4.48 -2.12 3.12
C ASN A 68 -4.50 -2.86 4.47
N ARG A 69 -4.30 -4.18 4.44
CA ARG A 69 -4.11 -5.05 5.62
C ARG A 69 -2.64 -5.50 5.68
N PRO A 70 -1.70 -4.59 5.99
CA PRO A 70 -0.28 -4.81 5.74
C PRO A 70 0.32 -5.96 6.55
N ASP A 71 -0.07 -6.16 7.81
CA ASP A 71 0.42 -7.29 8.63
C ASP A 71 -0.01 -8.63 8.02
N SER A 72 -1.27 -8.73 7.59
CA SER A 72 -1.80 -9.94 6.93
C SER A 72 -1.15 -10.17 5.57
N ALA A 73 -0.92 -9.10 4.81
CA ALA A 73 -0.21 -9.16 3.54
C ALA A 73 1.23 -9.66 3.73
N CYS A 74 1.95 -9.12 4.71
CA CYS A 74 3.32 -9.55 5.03
C CYS A 74 3.38 -11.03 5.38
N ALA A 75 2.45 -11.51 6.22
CA ALA A 75 2.38 -12.92 6.60
C ALA A 75 2.10 -13.83 5.38
N ALA A 76 1.20 -13.43 4.49
CA ALA A 76 0.85 -14.20 3.29
C ALA A 76 1.99 -14.21 2.26
N LEU A 77 2.58 -13.05 1.98
CA LEU A 77 3.71 -12.90 1.06
C LEU A 77 4.95 -13.66 1.56
N GLY A 78 5.21 -13.65 2.88
CA GLY A 78 6.29 -14.42 3.48
C GLY A 78 6.13 -15.93 3.24
N ARG A 79 4.91 -16.48 3.35
CA ARG A 79 4.65 -17.89 3.03
C ARG A 79 4.86 -18.21 1.55
N LEU A 80 4.34 -17.37 0.66
CA LEU A 80 4.54 -17.52 -0.79
C LEU A 80 6.02 -17.54 -1.17
N LEU A 81 6.77 -16.55 -0.66
CA LEU A 81 8.19 -16.41 -0.93
C LEU A 81 9.02 -17.52 -0.29
N ALA A 82 8.57 -18.17 0.78
CA ALA A 82 9.28 -19.30 1.38
C ALA A 82 8.93 -20.65 0.72
N GLY A 83 7.69 -20.82 0.24
CA GLY A 83 7.15 -22.11 -0.20
C GLY A 83 7.11 -22.33 -1.71
N HIS A 84 7.21 -21.27 -2.53
CA HIS A 84 6.85 -21.35 -3.96
C HIS A 84 7.82 -20.66 -4.93
N GLN A 85 9.07 -20.35 -4.53
CA GLN A 85 10.01 -19.61 -5.41
C GLN A 85 10.20 -20.26 -6.79
N ASP A 86 10.36 -21.58 -6.84
CA ASP A 86 10.54 -22.32 -8.11
C ASP A 86 9.32 -22.23 -9.03
N ALA A 87 8.11 -22.18 -8.46
CA ALA A 87 6.86 -22.11 -9.21
C ALA A 87 6.50 -20.67 -9.63
N LEU A 88 6.92 -19.67 -8.85
CA LEU A 88 6.68 -18.25 -9.13
C LEU A 88 7.55 -17.76 -10.30
N GLY A 89 8.79 -18.27 -10.39
CA GLY A 89 9.79 -17.72 -11.29
C GLY A 89 10.36 -16.39 -10.80
N ALA A 90 11.49 -15.97 -11.39
CA ALA A 90 12.27 -14.83 -10.91
C ALA A 90 11.47 -13.51 -10.91
N THR A 91 10.73 -13.22 -12.00
CA THR A 91 9.97 -11.97 -12.14
C THR A 91 8.87 -11.84 -11.09
N ASN A 92 8.06 -12.87 -10.88
CA ASN A 92 6.99 -12.81 -9.88
C ASN A 92 7.56 -12.78 -8.46
N THR A 93 8.65 -13.52 -8.21
CA THR A 93 9.34 -13.50 -6.92
C THR A 93 9.82 -12.08 -6.57
N LEU A 94 10.43 -11.38 -7.53
CA LEU A 94 10.83 -9.99 -7.35
C LEU A 94 9.63 -9.08 -7.07
N SER A 95 8.55 -9.17 -7.87
CA SER A 95 7.35 -8.36 -7.68
C SER A 95 6.71 -8.57 -6.30
N LEU A 96 6.58 -9.82 -5.86
CA LEU A 96 6.01 -10.15 -4.54
C LEU A 96 6.92 -9.70 -3.39
N ALA A 97 8.24 -9.82 -3.54
CA ALA A 97 9.18 -9.29 -2.55
C ALA A 97 9.15 -7.76 -2.48
N THR A 98 8.91 -7.07 -3.60
CA THR A 98 8.70 -5.61 -3.60
C THR A 98 7.41 -5.24 -2.88
N LEU A 99 6.31 -5.96 -3.10
CA LEU A 99 5.05 -5.76 -2.36
C LEU A 99 5.24 -6.00 -0.85
N MET A 100 6.01 -7.03 -0.47
CA MET A 100 6.38 -7.28 0.93
C MET A 100 7.09 -6.07 1.55
N GLY A 101 8.02 -5.45 0.83
CA GLY A 101 8.69 -4.22 1.28
C GLY A 101 7.72 -3.05 1.48
N ILE A 102 6.75 -2.89 0.59
CA ILE A 102 5.71 -1.85 0.70
C ILE A 102 4.82 -2.10 1.92
N ASP A 103 4.38 -3.33 2.14
CA ASP A 103 3.50 -3.66 3.27
C ASP A 103 4.23 -3.59 4.61
N LEU A 104 5.51 -3.97 4.67
CA LEU A 104 6.36 -3.72 5.85
C LEU A 104 6.38 -2.23 6.19
N ALA A 105 6.57 -1.35 5.20
CA ALA A 105 6.54 0.09 5.42
C ALA A 105 5.16 0.60 5.87
N ARG A 106 4.07 0.07 5.30
CA ARG A 106 2.68 0.41 5.72
C ARG A 106 2.35 -0.05 7.15
N ALA A 107 2.94 -1.16 7.59
CA ALA A 107 2.86 -1.63 8.97
C ALA A 107 3.83 -0.90 9.93
N GLY A 108 4.62 0.05 9.44
CA GLY A 108 5.56 0.82 10.26
C GLY A 108 6.94 0.18 10.44
N HIS A 109 7.20 -0.97 9.82
CA HIS A 109 8.48 -1.68 9.84
C HIS A 109 9.48 -1.09 8.83
N TYR A 110 9.70 0.22 8.89
CA TYR A 110 10.49 0.95 7.88
C TYR A 110 11.94 0.47 7.76
N GLY A 111 12.58 0.07 8.86
CA GLY A 111 13.96 -0.44 8.82
C GLY A 111 14.07 -1.77 8.06
N GLU A 112 13.12 -2.68 8.30
CA GLU A 112 13.04 -3.97 7.59
C GLU A 112 12.70 -3.75 6.12
N ALA A 113 11.73 -2.88 5.83
CA ALA A 113 11.39 -2.48 4.47
C ALA A 113 12.61 -1.92 3.72
N ALA A 114 13.36 -1.00 4.33
CA ALA A 114 14.57 -0.43 3.75
C ALA A 114 15.66 -1.49 3.50
N GLY A 115 15.82 -2.44 4.41
CA GLY A 115 16.73 -3.57 4.26
C GLY A 115 16.37 -4.46 3.06
N LEU A 116 15.10 -4.85 2.98
CA LEU A 116 14.58 -5.69 1.90
C LEU A 116 14.73 -5.00 0.53
N ILE A 117 14.27 -3.76 0.41
CA ILE A 117 14.36 -3.02 -0.87
C ILE A 117 15.81 -2.82 -1.32
N ARG A 118 16.76 -2.57 -0.39
CA ARG A 118 18.19 -2.53 -0.73
C ARG A 118 18.69 -3.85 -1.26
N SER A 119 18.34 -4.96 -0.60
CA SER A 119 18.74 -6.29 -1.07
C SER A 119 18.20 -6.59 -2.47
N LEU A 120 16.97 -6.19 -2.79
CA LEU A 120 16.41 -6.35 -4.12
C LEU A 120 17.14 -5.49 -5.17
N ASN A 121 17.48 -4.25 -4.79
CA ASN A 121 18.28 -3.37 -5.65
C ASN A 121 19.67 -3.94 -5.96
N ASP A 122 20.33 -4.50 -4.95
CA ASP A 122 21.66 -5.12 -5.10
C ASP A 122 21.60 -6.33 -6.05
N GLN A 123 20.54 -7.15 -5.94
CA GLN A 123 20.30 -8.27 -6.85
C GLN A 123 20.06 -7.79 -8.30
N LEU A 124 19.20 -6.78 -8.49
CA LEU A 124 18.94 -6.18 -9.81
C LEU A 124 20.21 -5.61 -10.44
N THR A 125 21.03 -4.91 -9.64
CA THR A 125 22.31 -4.34 -10.08
C THR A 125 23.27 -5.44 -10.51
N ALA A 126 23.38 -6.52 -9.73
CA ALA A 126 24.22 -7.67 -10.06
C ALA A 126 23.77 -8.39 -11.35
N GLN A 127 22.47 -8.33 -11.67
CA GLN A 127 21.90 -8.89 -12.90
C GLN A 127 21.98 -7.94 -14.11
N GLY A 128 22.59 -6.75 -13.94
CA GLY A 128 22.76 -5.77 -15.02
C GLY A 128 21.50 -4.98 -15.36
N ALA A 129 20.58 -4.81 -14.41
CA ALA A 129 19.39 -3.99 -14.60
C ALA A 129 19.74 -2.52 -14.91
N ASP A 130 18.87 -1.87 -15.69
CA ASP A 130 19.06 -0.47 -16.08
C ASP A 130 19.12 0.48 -14.88
N SER A 131 19.88 1.56 -15.03
CA SER A 131 20.06 2.61 -14.00
C SER A 131 18.74 3.26 -13.56
N THR A 132 17.73 3.33 -14.43
CA THR A 132 16.41 3.87 -14.11
C THR A 132 15.65 2.95 -13.17
N VAL A 133 15.73 1.63 -13.39
CA VAL A 133 15.08 0.62 -12.54
C VAL A 133 15.73 0.64 -11.15
N THR A 134 17.06 0.59 -11.09
CA THR A 134 17.79 0.59 -9.81
C THR A 134 17.66 1.93 -9.06
N ALA A 135 17.51 3.06 -9.77
CA ALA A 135 17.25 4.36 -9.14
C ALA A 135 15.92 4.39 -8.37
N ALA A 136 14.86 3.74 -8.87
CA ALA A 136 13.57 3.67 -8.18
C ALA A 136 13.67 2.91 -6.85
N TYR A 137 14.33 1.74 -6.85
CA TYR A 137 14.56 0.97 -5.61
C TYR A 137 15.49 1.70 -4.65
N THR A 138 16.54 2.35 -5.14
CA THR A 138 17.44 3.19 -4.32
C THR A 138 16.67 4.31 -3.62
N THR A 139 15.76 4.97 -4.35
CA THR A 139 14.91 6.03 -3.82
C THR A 139 13.96 5.51 -2.74
N MET A 140 13.26 4.40 -3.02
CA MET A 140 12.33 3.78 -2.08
C MET A 140 13.04 3.29 -0.81
N ALA A 141 14.21 2.65 -0.93
CA ALA A 141 15.02 2.26 0.21
C ALA A 141 15.43 3.47 1.07
N ARG A 142 15.88 4.56 0.43
CA ARG A 142 16.27 5.79 1.14
C ARG A 142 15.09 6.40 1.89
N GLN A 143 13.91 6.43 1.25
CA GLN A 143 12.67 6.88 1.87
C GLN A 143 12.37 6.08 3.15
N TYR A 144 12.39 4.75 3.07
CA TYR A 144 12.13 3.90 4.24
C TYR A 144 13.21 4.07 5.31
N SER A 145 14.50 4.14 4.96
CA SER A 145 15.56 4.44 5.94
C SER A 145 15.31 5.77 6.65
N THR A 146 14.93 6.81 5.90
CA THR A 146 14.65 8.14 6.48
C THR A 146 13.52 8.08 7.49
N LEU A 147 12.43 7.38 7.18
CA LEU A 147 11.31 7.21 8.11
C LEU A 147 11.69 6.35 9.32
N ALA A 148 12.51 5.33 9.13
CA ALA A 148 13.05 4.51 10.23
C ALA A 148 13.90 5.34 11.19
N ASP A 149 14.75 6.23 10.66
CA ASP A 149 15.63 7.10 11.45
C ASP A 149 14.88 8.24 12.16
N ASN A 150 13.61 8.47 11.82
CA ASN A 150 12.79 9.57 12.31
C ASN A 150 11.49 9.12 13.00
N GLY A 151 11.36 7.84 13.36
CA GLY A 151 10.16 7.25 13.95
C GLY A 151 10.42 6.46 15.25
N PRO A 152 9.38 6.23 16.07
CA PRO A 152 8.16 5.54 15.64
C PRO A 152 7.16 6.48 14.96
N VAL A 153 7.08 6.37 13.63
CA VAL A 153 6.23 7.22 12.78
C VAL A 153 4.75 6.98 13.07
N CYS A 154 3.95 8.04 13.08
CA CYS A 154 2.51 8.01 13.34
C CYS A 154 2.16 7.27 14.63
N ARG A 155 2.96 7.42 15.68
CA ARG A 155 2.71 6.76 16.96
C ARG A 155 1.41 7.31 17.58
N PRO A 156 0.40 6.48 17.86
CA PRO A 156 -0.85 6.96 18.43
C PRO A 156 -0.62 7.49 19.85
N LEU A 157 -1.18 8.67 20.12
CA LEU A 157 -1.23 9.32 21.44
C LEU A 157 -2.64 9.25 22.07
N HIS A 158 -3.45 8.32 21.59
CA HIS A 158 -4.85 8.13 21.98
C HIS A 158 -5.16 6.63 22.07
N PRO A 159 -6.16 6.22 22.86
CA PRO A 159 -6.55 4.81 22.98
C PRO A 159 -7.27 4.31 21.71
N ALA A 160 -7.27 2.99 21.50
CA ALA A 160 -8.13 2.38 20.49
C ALA A 160 -9.61 2.54 20.90
N ALA A 161 -10.36 3.32 20.12
CA ALA A 161 -11.78 3.60 20.37
C ALA A 161 -12.49 4.05 19.09
N THR A 162 -13.82 4.18 19.15
CA THR A 162 -14.61 4.79 18.08
C THR A 162 -14.60 6.30 18.21
N TYR A 163 -14.11 6.99 17.18
CA TYR A 163 -14.10 8.45 17.09
C TYR A 163 -15.11 8.95 16.06
N ARG A 164 -15.67 10.13 16.29
CA ARG A 164 -16.53 10.83 15.33
C ARG A 164 -15.88 12.16 14.99
N ILE A 165 -15.56 12.35 13.71
CA ILE A 165 -14.93 13.56 13.19
C ILE A 165 -15.96 14.28 12.34
N PRO A 166 -16.36 15.51 12.67
CA PRO A 166 -17.21 16.30 11.81
C PRO A 166 -16.42 16.66 10.54
N MET A 167 -17.03 16.44 9.38
CA MET A 167 -16.49 16.86 8.09
C MET A 167 -17.41 17.91 7.49
N THR A 168 -16.83 18.86 6.75
CA THR A 168 -17.56 19.96 6.12
C THR A 168 -17.12 20.11 4.68
N GLU A 169 -18.08 20.39 3.80
CA GLU A 169 -17.81 20.71 2.40
C GLU A 169 -17.31 22.14 2.26
N TYR A 170 -16.29 22.34 1.43
CA TYR A 170 -15.71 23.65 1.17
C TYR A 170 -15.66 23.90 -0.34
N ASP A 171 -16.42 24.91 -0.78
CA ASP A 171 -16.74 25.16 -2.20
C ASP A 171 -15.60 25.79 -3.00
N THR A 172 -14.42 25.97 -2.41
CA THR A 172 -13.35 26.79 -3.02
C THR A 172 -12.58 26.09 -4.15
N MET A 173 -13.01 24.90 -4.60
CA MET A 173 -12.50 24.33 -5.86
C MET A 173 -12.86 25.21 -7.08
N HIS A 174 -13.79 26.17 -6.92
CA HIS A 174 -14.31 27.09 -7.93
C HIS A 174 -13.34 28.17 -8.46
N THR A 175 -12.17 28.38 -7.85
CA THR A 175 -11.27 29.48 -8.25
C THR A 175 -10.15 29.05 -9.20
N ALA A 176 -10.04 27.76 -9.55
CA ALA A 176 -9.10 27.29 -10.55
C ALA A 176 -9.59 27.66 -11.96
N THR A 177 -8.96 28.66 -12.58
CA THR A 177 -9.28 29.14 -13.94
C THR A 177 -9.36 27.99 -14.95
N GLY A 178 -10.48 27.87 -15.67
CA GLY A 178 -10.64 26.92 -16.77
C GLY A 178 -11.30 25.59 -16.42
N LYS A 179 -11.68 25.34 -15.15
CA LYS A 179 -12.53 24.19 -14.80
C LYS A 179 -13.98 24.63 -14.61
N ALA A 180 -14.84 24.23 -15.54
CA ALA A 180 -16.29 24.29 -15.34
C ALA A 180 -16.71 23.14 -14.42
N SER A 181 -16.57 23.25 -13.09
CA SER A 181 -17.14 22.21 -12.22
C SER A 181 -17.43 22.61 -10.77
N GLY A 182 -18.62 22.18 -10.32
CA GLY A 182 -19.15 22.04 -8.96
C GLY A 182 -18.35 21.13 -8.03
N GLY A 183 -17.04 21.30 -7.97
CA GLY A 183 -16.18 20.50 -7.09
C GLY A 183 -16.19 21.04 -5.65
N HIS A 184 -16.23 20.15 -4.68
CA HIS A 184 -16.17 20.49 -3.25
C HIS A 184 -14.98 19.77 -2.62
N PHE A 185 -14.27 20.46 -1.73
CA PHE A 185 -13.34 19.78 -0.82
C PHE A 185 -14.12 19.25 0.38
N ILE A 186 -13.80 18.03 0.81
CA ILE A 186 -14.22 17.56 2.13
C ILE A 186 -13.11 17.94 3.10
N THR A 187 -13.46 18.69 4.13
CA THR A 187 -12.51 19.22 5.10
C THR A 187 -12.85 18.79 6.51
N MET A 188 -11.84 18.80 7.38
CA MET A 188 -11.97 18.54 8.81
C MET A 188 -11.04 19.46 9.60
N ASP A 189 -11.47 19.84 10.79
CA ASP A 189 -10.63 20.63 11.69
C ASP A 189 -9.59 19.74 12.37
N GLY A 190 -8.36 20.24 12.44
CA GLY A 190 -7.24 19.57 13.08
C GLY A 190 -6.26 20.55 13.70
N HIS A 191 -5.20 19.99 14.30
CA HIS A 191 -4.07 20.76 14.75
C HIS A 191 -2.77 20.08 14.32
N ILE A 192 -1.83 20.86 13.78
CA ILE A 192 -0.47 20.41 13.44
C ILE A 192 0.48 21.15 14.38
N ASN A 193 1.25 20.41 15.18
CA ASN A 193 2.14 20.98 16.21
C ASN A 193 1.46 21.99 17.15
N GLY A 194 0.17 21.77 17.45
CA GLY A 194 -0.63 22.66 18.28
C GLY A 194 -1.23 23.87 17.55
N HIS A 195 -0.89 24.11 16.29
CA HIS A 195 -1.50 25.15 15.46
C HIS A 195 -2.78 24.63 14.82
N ALA A 196 -3.88 25.39 14.91
CA ALA A 196 -5.13 25.05 14.26
C ALA A 196 -4.96 25.01 12.73
N ALA A 197 -5.54 23.98 12.10
CA ALA A 197 -5.44 23.75 10.66
C ALA A 197 -6.75 23.17 10.12
N THR A 198 -7.16 23.61 8.93
CA THR A 198 -8.20 22.95 8.14
C THR A 198 -7.52 21.93 7.23
N LEU A 199 -7.86 20.66 7.40
CA LEU A 199 -7.26 19.54 6.67
C LEU A 199 -8.21 19.12 5.56
N VAL A 200 -7.67 18.86 4.36
CA VAL A 200 -8.43 18.28 3.25
C VAL A 200 -8.37 16.76 3.34
N PHE A 201 -9.52 16.10 3.28
CA PHE A 201 -9.61 14.65 3.18
C PHE A 201 -9.52 14.24 1.71
N ASP A 202 -8.34 13.74 1.31
CA ASP A 202 -8.04 13.35 -0.07
C ASP A 202 -7.74 11.84 -0.14
N THR A 203 -8.72 11.05 -0.56
CA THR A 203 -8.55 9.60 -0.75
C THR A 203 -7.62 9.25 -1.92
N GLY A 204 -7.31 10.22 -2.80
CA GLY A 204 -6.36 10.07 -3.89
C GLY A 204 -4.90 10.26 -3.48
N ALA A 205 -4.65 10.80 -2.28
CA ALA A 205 -3.30 11.00 -1.77
C ALA A 205 -2.82 9.78 -0.96
N GLY A 206 -1.69 9.20 -1.36
CA GLY A 206 -1.06 8.09 -0.62
C GLY A 206 -0.26 8.51 0.61
N VAL A 207 -0.05 9.82 0.81
CA VAL A 207 0.70 10.42 1.92
C VAL A 207 0.10 11.77 2.27
N ASN A 208 0.32 12.26 3.49
CA ASN A 208 -0.02 13.64 3.82
C ASN A 208 0.85 14.60 2.98
N THR A 209 0.24 15.63 2.41
CA THR A 209 0.94 16.66 1.64
C THR A 209 0.76 18.03 2.30
N ILE A 210 1.76 18.89 2.13
CA ILE A 210 1.76 20.24 2.70
C ILE A 210 2.59 21.17 1.82
N THR A 211 2.28 22.46 1.76
CA THR A 211 3.15 23.43 1.07
C THR A 211 4.37 23.77 1.92
N SER A 212 5.46 24.26 1.32
CA SER A 212 6.64 24.73 2.09
C SER A 212 6.24 25.81 3.09
N ARG A 213 5.37 26.74 2.69
CA ARG A 213 4.87 27.82 3.54
C ARG A 213 4.15 27.29 4.77
N GLN A 214 3.25 26.32 4.59
CA GLN A 214 2.51 25.71 5.71
C GLN A 214 3.42 24.84 6.59
N ALA A 215 4.41 24.16 6.01
CA ALA A 215 5.39 23.42 6.78
C ALA A 215 6.15 24.34 7.75
N ASP A 216 6.54 25.53 7.31
CA ASP A 216 7.19 26.53 8.18
C ASP A 216 6.19 27.14 9.19
N GLU A 217 4.97 27.46 8.75
CA GLU A 217 3.90 28.04 9.59
C GLU A 217 3.50 27.12 10.75
N TYR A 218 3.43 25.82 10.50
CA TYR A 218 3.13 24.81 11.52
C TYR A 218 4.39 24.21 12.16
N GLY A 219 5.59 24.73 11.85
CA GLY A 219 6.84 24.33 12.51
C GLY A 219 7.24 22.87 12.29
N LEU A 220 7.02 22.31 11.10
CA LEU A 220 7.46 20.95 10.77
C LEU A 220 8.98 20.89 10.60
N ARG A 221 9.59 19.82 11.12
CA ARG A 221 11.01 19.54 10.94
C ARG A 221 11.27 18.93 9.57
N ARG A 222 11.90 19.69 8.67
CA ARG A 222 12.29 19.21 7.33
C ARG A 222 13.33 18.09 7.44
N LEU A 223 13.18 17.05 6.63
CA LEU A 223 14.12 15.95 6.50
C LEU A 223 14.99 16.17 5.26
N GLU A 224 16.20 15.62 5.25
CA GLU A 224 17.15 15.80 4.15
C GLU A 224 16.78 15.00 2.89
N THR A 225 15.83 14.08 2.99
CA THR A 225 15.45 13.20 1.89
C THR A 225 14.42 13.85 0.96
N THR A 226 14.82 14.00 -0.30
CA THR A 226 13.96 14.38 -1.43
C THR A 226 13.48 13.14 -2.18
N ILE A 227 12.25 13.18 -2.67
CA ILE A 227 11.57 12.06 -3.33
C ILE A 227 10.89 12.58 -4.61
N PRO A 228 11.02 11.86 -5.73
CA PRO A 228 10.25 12.15 -6.93
C PRO A 228 8.76 11.93 -6.66
N MET A 229 7.94 12.92 -6.98
CA MET A 229 6.49 12.87 -6.92
C MET A 229 5.90 12.82 -8.31
N GLN A 230 4.84 12.03 -8.47
CA GLN A 230 4.02 11.98 -9.66
C GLN A 230 2.60 12.46 -9.33
N GLY A 231 2.19 13.56 -9.95
CA GLY A 231 0.85 14.15 -9.84
C GLY A 231 0.50 14.89 -11.13
N ILE A 232 0.10 16.17 -11.06
CA ILE A 232 0.07 17.04 -12.25
C ILE A 232 1.52 17.48 -12.57
N GLY A 233 2.36 16.55 -13.03
CA GLY A 233 3.79 16.75 -13.33
C GLY A 233 4.76 15.96 -12.45
N LEU A 234 6.05 16.02 -12.80
CA LEU A 234 7.17 15.50 -12.00
C LEU A 234 7.69 16.62 -11.10
N GLN A 235 7.61 16.43 -9.79
CA GLN A 235 8.13 17.38 -8.79
C GLN A 235 9.04 16.66 -7.80
N GLN A 236 10.03 17.37 -7.25
CA GLN A 236 10.87 16.87 -6.16
C GLN A 236 10.20 17.30 -4.84
N GLY A 237 9.57 16.35 -4.14
CA GLY A 237 9.00 16.58 -2.83
C GLY A 237 10.03 16.32 -1.74
N ARG A 238 9.97 17.04 -0.62
CA ARG A 238 10.85 16.80 0.55
C ARG A 238 10.01 16.37 1.73
N TYR A 239 10.41 15.33 2.45
CA TYR A 239 9.69 15.01 3.69
C TYR A 239 9.93 16.05 4.78
N ALA A 240 8.90 16.28 5.57
CA ALA A 240 8.97 16.96 6.84
C ALA A 240 8.15 16.20 7.88
N MET A 241 8.51 16.36 9.15
CA MET A 241 7.87 15.68 10.27
C MET A 241 7.12 16.69 11.12
N ALA A 242 5.84 16.44 11.37
CA ALA A 242 5.11 17.09 12.45
C ALA A 242 5.34 16.31 13.73
N ASP A 243 5.68 17.02 14.81
CA ASP A 243 5.80 16.43 16.15
C ASP A 243 4.44 15.89 16.62
N THR A 244 3.36 16.59 16.28
CA THR A 244 1.99 16.13 16.56
C THR A 244 1.00 16.48 15.45
N LEU A 245 0.08 15.55 15.18
CA LEU A 245 -1.15 15.79 14.40
C LEU A 245 -2.35 15.42 15.27
N ARG A 246 -3.34 16.30 15.37
CA ARG A 246 -4.61 16.04 16.06
C ARG A 246 -5.78 16.22 15.11
N ILE A 247 -6.72 15.28 15.14
CA ILE A 247 -7.96 15.34 14.37
C ILE A 247 -9.09 14.86 15.29
N GLY A 248 -10.01 15.76 15.63
CA GLY A 248 -11.02 15.51 16.65
C GLY A 248 -10.41 15.03 17.98
N GLY A 249 -10.88 13.87 18.48
CA GLY A 249 -10.38 13.24 19.70
C GLY A 249 -9.10 12.41 19.54
N MET A 250 -8.55 12.31 18.32
CA MET A 250 -7.36 11.51 18.02
C MET A 250 -6.11 12.38 17.93
N ALA A 251 -4.97 11.77 18.24
CA ALA A 251 -3.67 12.42 18.17
C ALA A 251 -2.57 11.42 17.81
N TRP A 252 -1.61 11.83 16.99
CA TRP A 252 -0.43 11.04 16.62
C TRP A 252 0.84 11.88 16.80
N ALA A 253 1.93 11.23 17.18
CA ALA A 253 3.27 11.80 17.16
C ALA A 253 4.00 11.39 15.88
N ASP A 254 5.02 12.18 15.51
CA ASP A 254 5.96 11.85 14.44
C ASP A 254 5.25 11.56 13.12
N VAL A 255 4.43 12.50 12.66
CA VAL A 255 3.60 12.35 11.46
C VAL A 255 4.29 12.94 10.23
N PRO A 256 4.54 12.13 9.18
CA PRO A 256 5.27 12.59 8.01
C PRO A 256 4.32 13.33 7.07
N PHE A 257 4.85 14.40 6.49
CA PHE A 257 4.24 15.19 5.42
C PHE A 257 5.24 15.33 4.28
N LEU A 258 4.75 15.17 3.06
CA LEU A 258 5.51 15.47 1.87
C LEU A 258 5.29 16.93 1.49
N ILE A 259 6.37 17.71 1.50
CA ILE A 259 6.35 19.10 1.07
C ILE A 259 6.20 19.14 -0.45
N VAL A 260 5.15 19.79 -0.93
CA VAL A 260 4.82 19.98 -2.34
C VAL A 260 4.52 21.45 -2.59
N ASP A 261 5.37 22.10 -3.37
CA ASP A 261 5.08 23.43 -3.89
C ASP A 261 4.63 23.29 -5.34
N ILE A 262 3.34 23.50 -5.59
CA ILE A 262 2.81 23.51 -6.94
C ILE A 262 3.24 24.83 -7.59
N SER A 263 4.28 24.80 -8.43
CA SER A 263 4.50 25.86 -9.40
C SER A 263 3.45 25.71 -10.51
N THR A 264 2.45 26.58 -10.50
CA THR A 264 1.60 26.83 -11.68
C THR A 264 2.32 27.71 -12.69
#